data_AF-A0A5C6DSQ0-F1
#
_entry.id   AF-A0A5C6DSQ0-F1
#
_cell.length_a   1.000
_cell.length_b   1.000
_cell.length_c   1.000
_cell.angle_alpha   90.00
_cell.angle_beta   90.00
_cell.angle_gamma   90.00
#
_symmetry.space_group_name_H-M   'P 1'
#
loop_
_entity.id
_entity.type
_entity.pdbx_description
1 polymer ?
#
loop_
_entity_poly.entity_id
_entity_poly.type
_entity_poly.pdbx_seq_one_letter_code
_entity_poly.pdbx_strand_id
1 'polypeptide(L)'
;MAEQDTIKKLRVLLPHWIEHNISHIAEFRKWEGEARKESGEEVAKLLDKAISDMEKAGKSLSEALEKVGGPLESGGGHHHH
;
A
#
# COMPACT_ATOMS: atom_id res chain seq x y z
N MET A 1 12.36 -15.86 20.48
CA MET A 1 10.95 -16.11 20.07
C MET A 1 10.24 -14.86 19.54
N ALA A 2 10.60 -13.64 19.98
CA ALA A 2 9.94 -12.40 19.56
C ALA A 2 10.09 -12.05 18.06
N GLU A 3 11.25 -12.31 17.46
CA GLU A 3 11.52 -11.98 16.04
C GLU A 3 10.61 -12.74 15.06
N GLN A 4 10.35 -14.02 15.34
CA GLN A 4 9.42 -14.85 14.56
C GLN A 4 7.97 -14.35 14.67
N ASP A 5 7.59 -13.72 15.78
CA ASP A 5 6.26 -13.12 15.94
C ASP A 5 6.14 -11.81 15.14
N THR A 6 7.18 -10.98 15.13
CA THR A 6 7.25 -9.77 14.32
C THR A 6 7.14 -10.08 12.82
N ILE A 7 7.91 -11.05 12.31
CA ILE A 7 7.87 -11.44 10.89
C ILE A 7 6.46 -11.93 10.52
N LYS A 8 5.85 -12.80 11.34
CA LYS A 8 4.48 -13.29 11.09
C LYS A 8 3.45 -12.14 11.06
N LYS A 9 3.56 -11.18 11.98
CA LYS A 9 2.69 -9.99 12.00
C LYS A 9 2.89 -9.14 10.75
N LEU A 10 4.12 -8.89 10.33
CA LEU A 10 4.42 -8.12 9.12
C LEU A 10 3.86 -8.79 7.85
N ARG A 11 3.93 -10.12 7.75
CA ARG A 11 3.34 -10.89 6.64
C ARG A 11 1.82 -10.78 6.54
N VAL A 12 1.14 -10.37 7.61
CA VAL A 12 -0.31 -10.07 7.64
C VAL A 12 -0.56 -8.58 7.36
N LEU A 13 0.20 -7.69 8.01
CA LEU A 13 -0.03 -6.24 7.93
C LEU A 13 0.37 -5.61 6.60
N LEU A 14 1.49 -6.04 6.02
CA LEU A 14 2.02 -5.44 4.79
C LEU A 14 1.05 -5.53 3.60
N PRO A 15 0.40 -6.69 3.31
CA PRO A 15 -0.65 -6.76 2.29
C PRO A 15 -1.79 -5.75 2.53
N HIS A 16 -2.28 -5.64 3.76
CA HIS A 16 -3.35 -4.69 4.11
C HIS A 16 -2.93 -3.23 3.91
N TRP A 17 -1.70 -2.87 4.27
CA TRP A 17 -1.19 -1.52 4.05
C TRP A 17 -0.99 -1.21 2.57
N ILE A 18 -0.53 -2.18 1.77
CA ILE A 18 -0.40 -2.02 0.31
C ILE A 18 -1.78 -1.77 -0.32
N GLU A 19 -2.78 -2.57 0.04
CA GLU A 19 -4.16 -2.40 -0.43
C GLU A 19 -4.72 -1.01 -0.05
N HIS A 20 -4.56 -0.61 1.21
CA HIS A 20 -5.01 0.69 1.69
C HIS A 20 -4.30 1.87 0.99
N ASN A 21 -2.99 1.74 0.75
CA ASN A 21 -2.19 2.71 0.01
C ASN A 21 -2.72 2.91 -1.42
N ILE A 22 -3.09 1.82 -2.11
CA ILE A 22 -3.71 1.89 -3.45
C ILE A 22 -5.07 2.60 -3.39
N SER A 23 -5.90 2.31 -2.38
CA SER A 23 -7.18 2.99 -2.20
C SER A 23 -6.99 4.50 -2.00
N HIS A 24 -6.02 4.91 -1.19
CA HIS A 24 -5.71 6.33 -1.00
C HIS A 24 -5.19 7.00 -2.27
N ILE A 25 -4.33 6.34 -3.04
CA ILE A 25 -3.87 6.87 -4.34
C ILE A 25 -5.06 7.13 -5.27
N ALA A 26 -6.00 6.19 -5.37
CA ALA A 26 -7.18 6.34 -6.21
C ALA A 26 -8.05 7.53 -5.77
N GLU A 27 -8.27 7.68 -4.46
CA GLU A 27 -9.02 8.80 -3.90
C GLU A 27 -8.31 10.14 -4.13
N PHE A 28 -7.00 10.20 -3.92
CA PHE A 28 -6.23 11.43 -4.15
C PHE A 28 -6.23 11.83 -5.62
N ARG A 29 -6.13 10.87 -6.55
CA ARG A 29 -6.22 11.13 -8.00
C ARG A 29 -7.57 11.74 -8.39
N LYS A 30 -8.67 11.27 -7.79
CA LYS A 30 -9.98 11.87 -8.00
C LYS A 30 -9.99 13.34 -7.56
N TRP A 31 -9.53 13.63 -6.35
CA TRP A 31 -9.57 14.99 -5.80
C TRP A 31 -8.54 15.93 -6.42
N GLU A 32 -7.41 15.40 -6.89
CA GLU A 32 -6.43 16.14 -7.67
C GLU A 32 -7.07 16.67 -8.96
N GLY A 33 -7.87 15.85 -9.65
CA GLY A 33 -8.62 16.23 -10.83
C GLY A 33 -9.67 17.31 -10.55
N GLU A 34 -10.39 17.23 -9.41
CA GLU A 34 -11.33 18.28 -9.01
C GLU A 34 -10.60 19.58 -8.59
N ALA A 35 -9.48 19.47 -7.87
CA ALA A 35 -8.68 20.62 -7.46
C ALA A 35 -8.12 21.40 -8.65
N ARG A 36 -7.74 20.72 -9.75
CA ARG A 36 -7.33 21.39 -11.00
C ARG A 36 -8.45 22.23 -11.62
N LYS A 37 -9.71 21.85 -11.43
CA LYS A 37 -10.86 22.59 -11.95
C LYS A 37 -11.28 23.74 -11.04
N GLU A 38 -11.26 23.52 -9.71
CA GLU A 38 -11.99 24.37 -8.76
C GLU A 38 -11.09 25.11 -7.74
N SER A 39 -9.96 24.54 -7.35
CA SER A 39 -9.16 24.99 -6.19
C SER A 39 -7.80 25.60 -6.56
N GLY A 40 -7.49 25.69 -7.85
CA GLY A 40 -6.23 26.25 -8.36
C GLY A 40 -5.10 25.22 -8.49
N GLU A 41 -4.11 25.56 -9.32
CA GLU A 41 -3.05 24.65 -9.75
C GLU A 41 -2.12 24.19 -8.61
N GLU A 42 -1.97 24.99 -7.55
CA GLU A 42 -1.07 24.69 -6.43
C GLU A 42 -1.56 23.52 -5.57
N VAL A 43 -2.87 23.46 -5.25
CA VAL A 43 -3.45 22.35 -4.48
C VAL A 43 -3.35 21.04 -5.26
N ALA A 44 -3.65 21.07 -6.56
CA ALA A 44 -3.51 19.92 -7.42
C ALA A 44 -2.06 19.40 -7.47
N LYS A 45 -1.07 20.29 -7.55
CA LYS A 45 0.36 19.92 -7.50
C LYS A 45 0.75 19.25 -6.19
N LEU A 46 0.21 19.71 -5.06
CA LEU A 46 0.47 19.08 -3.76
C LEU A 46 -0.15 17.68 -3.67
N LEU A 47 -1.36 17.49 -4.21
CA LEU A 47 -2.00 16.18 -4.28
C LEU A 47 -1.25 15.22 -5.21
N ASP A 48 -0.79 15.70 -6.37
CA ASP A 48 0.05 14.93 -7.29
C ASP A 48 1.38 14.49 -6.64
N LYS A 49 2.00 15.38 -5.85
CA LYS A 49 3.17 15.03 -5.04
C LYS A 49 2.84 13.96 -4.00
N ALA A 50 1.71 14.07 -3.30
CA ALA A 50 1.29 13.08 -2.31
C ALA A 50 1.05 11.71 -2.95
N ILE A 51 0.41 11.66 -4.12
CA ILE A 51 0.24 10.43 -4.92
C ILE A 51 1.60 9.79 -5.24
N SER A 52 2.54 10.59 -5.75
CA SER A 52 3.89 10.12 -6.09
C SER A 52 4.64 9.54 -4.88
N ASP A 53 4.48 10.15 -3.70
CA ASP A 53 5.13 9.68 -2.48
C ASP A 53 4.46 8.41 -1.93
N MET A 54 3.13 8.29 -2.05
CA MET A 54 2.38 7.06 -1.72
C MET A 54 2.74 5.90 -2.68
N GLU A 55 2.98 6.17 -3.96
CA GLU A 55 3.45 5.14 -4.91
C GLU A 55 4.84 4.61 -4.52
N LYS A 56 5.75 5.48 -4.07
CA LYS A 56 7.05 5.06 -3.55
C LYS A 56 6.90 4.25 -2.26
N ALA A 57 6.03 4.69 -1.35
CA ALA A 57 5.73 3.95 -0.13
C ALA A 57 5.20 2.54 -0.44
N GLY A 58 4.26 2.42 -1.38
CA GLY A 58 3.73 1.13 -1.84
C GLY A 58 4.80 0.18 -2.40
N LYS A 59 5.77 0.71 -3.16
CA LYS A 59 6.93 -0.07 -3.63
C LYS A 59 7.79 -0.56 -2.47
N SER A 60 8.15 0.32 -1.53
CA SER A 60 8.93 -0.08 -0.35
C SER A 60 8.20 -1.09 0.54
N LEU A 61 6.88 -0.99 0.69
CA LEU A 61 6.07 -1.97 1.41
C LEU A 61 6.06 -3.33 0.70
N SER A 62 5.98 -3.33 -0.63
CA SER A 62 6.03 -4.56 -1.43
C SER A 62 7.39 -5.24 -1.32
N GLU A 63 8.49 -4.48 -1.41
CA GLU A 63 9.85 -5.00 -1.18
C GLU A 63 10.03 -5.53 0.24
N ALA A 64 9.46 -4.87 1.24
CA ALA A 64 9.48 -5.35 2.62
C ALA A 64 8.73 -6.68 2.75
N LEU A 65 7.58 -6.83 2.08
CA LEU A 65 6.78 -8.05 2.06
C LEU A 65 7.57 -9.22 1.47
N GLU A 66 8.26 -9.00 0.36
CA GLU A 66 9.15 -10.00 -0.25
C GLU A 66 10.26 -10.42 0.72
N LYS A 67 10.91 -9.46 1.39
CA LYS A 67 11.99 -9.72 2.36
C LYS A 67 11.55 -10.50 3.59
N VAL A 68 10.30 -10.34 4.02
CA VAL A 68 9.75 -11.13 5.16
C VAL A 68 9.16 -12.48 4.73
N GLY A 69 9.28 -12.86 3.45
CA GLY A 69 8.87 -14.17 2.93
C GLY A 69 7.45 -14.20 2.32
N GLY A 70 6.94 -13.07 1.87
CA GLY A 70 5.63 -12.95 1.22
C GLY A 70 4.43 -12.98 2.19
N PRO A 71 3.19 -12.85 1.69
CA PRO A 71 1.99 -12.94 2.51
C PRO A 71 1.95 -14.23 3.33
N LEU A 72 1.33 -14.20 4.50
CA LEU A 72 1.01 -15.44 5.18
C LEU A 72 -0.10 -16.13 4.38
N GLU A 73 0.16 -17.31 3.82
CA GLU A 73 -0.88 -18.16 3.21
C GLU A 73 -2.00 -18.30 4.25
N SER A 74 -3.20 -17.78 3.93
CA SER A 74 -4.37 -17.98 4.78
C SER A 74 -4.62 -19.47 4.81
N GLY A 75 -4.49 -20.11 5.97
CA GLY A 75 -4.59 -21.56 6.12
C GLY A 75 -5.94 -22.09 5.64
N GLY A 76 -5.99 -22.46 4.35
CA GLY A 76 -7.03 -23.23 3.71
C GLY A 76 -6.33 -24.37 2.98
N GLY A 77 -6.30 -25.55 3.59
CA GLY A 77 -5.68 -26.72 3.02
C GLY A 77 -6.33 -27.11 1.69
N HIS A 78 -5.50 -27.42 0.69
CA HIS A 78 -5.91 -28.28 -0.41
C HIS A 78 -4.86 -29.38 -0.57
N HIS A 79 -5.23 -30.57 -0.12
CA HIS A 79 -4.71 -31.82 -0.64
C HIS A 79 -4.71 -31.75 -2.17
N HIS A 80 -3.58 -32.07 -2.80
CA HIS A 80 -3.62 -32.67 -4.12
C HIS A 80 -2.76 -33.93 -4.12
N HIS A 81 -3.37 -34.93 -4.74
CA HIS A 81 -3.13 -36.37 -4.71
C HIS A 81 -1.83 -36.79 -5.41
#